data_AF-A0A951QZ45-F1
#
_entry.id   AF-A0A951QZ45-F1
#
_cell.length_a   1.000
_cell.length_b   1.000
_cell.length_c   1.000
_cell.angle_alpha   90.00
_cell.angle_beta   90.00
_cell.angle_gamma   90.00
#
_symmetry.space_group_name_H-M   'P 1'
#
loop_
_entity.id
_entity.type
_entity.pdbx_description
1 polymer ?
#
loop_
_entity_poly.entity_id
_entity_poly.type
_entity_poly.pdbx_seq_one_letter_code
_entity_poly.pdbx_strand_id
1 'polypeptide(L)'
;MFIKKLSIVFSIVLILFAININTTYAFNSLTPPPISNEYIKELEIIDNYMYLLVKSVATKSIDPDKVNKDIRFIETLINNLTIHTSKLSKEDNDIILAMQSILNYYKISIINIRVYIEKNDSDRLIDSIASFSLGYNSSSTLRNIIGKAKQ
;
A
#
# COMPACT_ATOMS: atom_id res chain seq x y z
N MET A 1 -52.32 -19.33 -22.01
CA MET A 1 -51.14 -18.65 -22.60
C MET A 1 -50.66 -17.47 -21.75
N PHE A 2 -51.57 -16.68 -21.16
CA PHE A 2 -51.25 -15.56 -20.27
C PHE A 2 -50.47 -15.96 -19.00
N ILE A 3 -50.86 -17.06 -18.34
CA ILE A 3 -50.23 -17.54 -17.10
C ILE A 3 -48.77 -17.96 -17.32
N LYS A 4 -48.46 -18.59 -18.46
CA LYS A 4 -47.07 -18.95 -18.83
C LYS A 4 -46.21 -17.70 -19.05
N LYS A 5 -46.76 -16.66 -19.69
CA LYS A 5 -46.06 -15.38 -19.88
C LYS A 5 -45.83 -14.64 -18.57
N LEU A 6 -46.82 -14.66 -17.67
CA LEU A 6 -46.72 -14.05 -16.34
C LEU A 6 -45.68 -14.75 -15.46
N SER A 7 -45.60 -16.07 -15.51
CA SER A 7 -44.59 -16.85 -14.80
C SER A 7 -43.16 -16.52 -15.25
N ILE A 8 -42.94 -16.31 -16.55
CA ILE A 8 -41.63 -15.93 -17.08
C ILE A 8 -41.22 -14.54 -16.57
N VAL A 9 -42.14 -13.57 -16.60
CA VAL A 9 -41.87 -12.21 -16.08
C VAL A 9 -41.55 -12.26 -14.58
N PHE A 10 -42.31 -13.05 -13.82
CA PHE A 10 -42.09 -13.18 -12.38
C PHE A 10 -40.72 -13.81 -12.05
N SER A 11 -40.31 -14.83 -12.81
CA SER A 11 -38.98 -15.44 -12.65
C SER A 11 -37.84 -14.48 -12.96
N ILE A 12 -37.98 -13.64 -14.00
CA ILE A 12 -36.96 -12.62 -14.35
C ILE A 12 -36.84 -11.59 -13.22
N VAL A 13 -37.95 -11.12 -12.66
CA VAL A 13 -37.95 -10.18 -11.54
C VAL A 13 -37.30 -10.78 -10.29
N LEU A 14 -37.57 -12.06 -10.00
CA LEU A 14 -36.98 -12.78 -8.87
C LEU A 14 -35.46 -12.95 -9.01
N ILE A 15 -34.98 -13.24 -10.22
CA ILE A 15 -33.54 -13.34 -10.51
C ILE A 15 -32.87 -11.97 -10.33
N LEU A 16 -33.47 -10.90 -10.85
CA LEU A 16 -32.96 -9.53 -10.66
C LEU A 16 -32.95 -9.13 -9.17
N PHE A 17 -33.94 -9.54 -8.40
CA PHE A 17 -33.99 -9.28 -6.96
C PHE A 17 -32.92 -10.08 -6.21
N ALA A 18 -32.74 -11.36 -6.51
CA ALA A 18 -31.73 -12.22 -5.88
C ALA A 18 -30.29 -11.74 -6.14
N ILE A 19 -30.00 -11.22 -7.34
CA ILE A 19 -28.70 -10.63 -7.66
C ILE A 19 -28.42 -9.37 -6.80
N ASN A 20 -29.46 -8.62 -6.43
CA ASN A 20 -29.33 -7.43 -5.57
C ASN A 20 -29.21 -7.75 -4.07
N ILE A 21 -29.64 -8.92 -3.59
CA ILE A 21 -29.51 -9.27 -2.16
C ILE A 21 -28.06 -9.62 -1.81
N ASN A 22 -27.32 -10.23 -2.75
CA ASN A 22 -25.90 -10.56 -2.55
C ASN A 22 -24.98 -9.34 -2.58
N THR A 23 -25.41 -8.19 -3.12
CA THR A 23 -24.60 -6.96 -3.11
C THR A 23 -24.75 -6.17 -1.82
N THR A 24 -25.85 -6.30 -1.08
CA THR A 24 -26.06 -5.57 0.20
C THR A 24 -25.16 -6.09 1.33
N TYR A 25 -24.79 -7.37 1.32
CA TYR A 25 -23.82 -7.92 2.30
C TYR A 25 -22.38 -7.39 2.10
N ALA A 26 -22.04 -6.92 0.90
CA ALA A 26 -20.76 -6.25 0.63
C ALA A 26 -20.76 -4.77 1.05
N PHE A 27 -21.92 -4.19 1.34
CA PHE A 27 -22.07 -2.79 1.82
C PHE A 27 -22.31 -2.68 3.32
N ASN A 28 -22.53 -3.79 4.04
CA ASN A 28 -22.39 -3.81 5.49
C ASN A 28 -20.91 -3.86 5.85
N SER A 29 -20.16 -2.83 5.47
CA SER A 29 -18.88 -2.58 6.14
C SER A 29 -19.22 -2.20 7.57
N LEU A 30 -19.10 -3.16 8.49
CA LEU A 30 -18.72 -2.80 9.85
C LEU A 30 -17.52 -1.86 9.68
N THR A 31 -17.67 -0.59 10.05
CA THR A 31 -16.53 0.33 10.11
C THR A 31 -15.43 -0.42 10.85
N PRO A 32 -14.30 -0.74 10.19
CA PRO A 32 -13.25 -1.52 10.83
C PRO A 32 -12.91 -0.85 12.15
N PRO A 33 -12.69 -1.60 13.24
CA PRO A 33 -12.16 -1.00 14.46
C PRO A 33 -10.95 -0.17 14.06
N PRO A 34 -10.78 1.07 14.58
CA PRO A 34 -9.78 1.98 14.08
C PRO A 34 -8.41 1.31 14.19
N ILE A 35 -7.90 0.82 13.05
CA ILE A 35 -6.52 0.36 12.94
C ILE A 35 -5.70 1.48 13.53
N SER A 36 -4.99 1.16 14.61
CA SER A 36 -4.34 2.17 15.41
C SER A 36 -3.50 3.03 14.48
N ASN A 37 -3.59 4.35 14.67
CA ASN A 37 -2.86 5.35 13.90
C ASN A 37 -1.34 5.08 13.86
N GLU A 38 -0.86 4.20 14.74
CA GLU A 38 0.53 3.77 14.88
C GLU A 38 1.11 3.18 13.59
N TYR A 39 0.42 2.24 12.92
CA TYR A 39 0.93 1.63 11.68
C TYR A 39 1.10 2.66 10.56
N ILE A 40 0.16 3.60 10.48
CA ILE A 40 0.18 4.68 9.51
C ILE A 40 1.27 5.70 9.83
N LYS A 41 1.50 5.97 11.11
CA LYS A 41 2.59 6.83 11.58
C LYS A 41 3.95 6.19 11.33
N GLU A 42 4.12 4.90 11.61
CA GLU A 42 5.33 4.14 11.28
C GLU A 42 5.61 4.19 9.77
N LEU A 43 4.56 4.03 8.95
CA LEU A 43 4.66 4.15 7.50
C LEU A 43 5.08 5.56 7.06
N GLU A 44 4.50 6.61 7.65
CA GLU A 44 4.89 8.01 7.38
C GLU A 44 6.35 8.29 7.75
N ILE A 45 6.85 7.71 8.84
CA ILE A 45 8.27 7.79 9.21
C ILE A 45 9.13 7.18 8.09
N ILE A 46 8.76 5.98 7.60
CA ILE A 46 9.48 5.33 6.50
C ILE A 46 9.44 6.19 5.23
N ASP A 47 8.28 6.74 4.86
CA ASP A 47 8.13 7.63 3.71
C ASP A 47 9.14 8.78 3.75
N ASN A 48 9.24 9.44 4.91
CA ASN A 48 10.13 10.58 5.11
C ASN A 48 11.61 10.19 4.99
N TYR A 49 12.02 9.08 5.60
CA TYR A 49 13.40 8.62 5.48
C TYR A 49 13.74 8.15 4.06
N MET A 50 12.82 7.49 3.37
CA MET A 50 12.98 7.12 1.96
C MET A 50 13.12 8.36 1.06
N TYR A 51 12.31 9.40 1.29
CA TYR A 51 12.43 10.67 0.56
C TYR A 51 13.82 11.30 0.76
N LEU A 52 14.29 11.37 2.01
CA LEU A 52 15.60 11.91 2.33
C LEU A 52 16.74 11.10 1.69
N LEU A 53 16.64 9.78 1.72
CA LEU A 53 17.59 8.88 1.09
C LEU A 53 17.64 9.11 -0.43
N VAL A 54 16.51 9.05 -1.13
CA VAL A 54 16.44 9.25 -2.59
C VAL A 54 16.97 10.63 -2.97
N LYS A 55 16.58 11.68 -2.22
CA LYS A 55 17.07 13.03 -2.44
C LYS A 55 18.59 13.13 -2.25
N SER A 56 19.14 12.51 -1.21
CA SER A 56 20.58 12.52 -0.93
C SER A 56 21.37 11.80 -2.02
N VAL A 57 20.84 10.70 -2.55
CA VAL A 57 21.49 9.92 -3.62
C VAL A 57 21.39 10.64 -4.97
N ALA A 58 20.30 11.37 -5.23
CA ALA A 58 20.14 12.16 -6.45
C ALA A 58 21.06 13.39 -6.49
N THR A 59 21.54 13.88 -5.35
CA THR A 59 22.53 14.96 -5.29
C THR A 59 23.94 14.40 -5.44
N LYS A 60 24.69 14.86 -6.45
CA LYS A 60 26.00 14.32 -6.91
C LYS A 60 27.12 14.15 -5.85
N SER A 61 26.98 14.67 -4.62
CA SER A 61 27.94 14.49 -3.53
C SER A 61 27.54 13.32 -2.62
N ILE A 62 27.65 12.10 -3.13
CA ILE A 62 27.25 10.89 -2.41
C ILE A 62 28.41 10.44 -1.51
N ASP A 63 28.13 10.29 -0.21
CA ASP A 63 28.96 9.54 0.73
C ASP A 63 28.38 8.12 0.84
N PRO A 64 29.01 7.09 0.23
CA PRO A 64 28.49 5.72 0.23
C PRO A 64 28.31 5.12 1.63
N ASP A 65 29.17 5.48 2.59
CA ASP A 65 29.10 4.95 3.95
C ASP A 65 27.90 5.51 4.69
N LYS A 66 27.66 6.82 4.54
CA LYS A 66 26.44 7.46 5.05
C LYS A 66 25.19 6.86 4.43
N VAL A 67 25.16 6.70 3.11
CA VAL A 67 24.00 6.12 2.42
C VAL A 67 23.75 4.68 2.87
N ASN A 68 24.80 3.87 3.02
CA ASN A 68 24.67 2.51 3.54
C ASN A 68 24.10 2.46 4.96
N LYS A 69 24.49 3.41 5.81
CA LYS A 69 23.92 3.55 7.16
C LYS A 69 22.43 3.91 7.11
N ASP A 70 22.06 4.88 6.29
CA ASP A 70 20.67 5.31 6.12
C ASP A 70 19.80 4.17 5.56
N ILE A 71 20.31 3.42 4.58
CA ILE A 71 19.63 2.22 4.05
C ILE A 71 19.36 1.20 5.15
N ARG A 72 20.38 0.83 5.95
CA ARG A 72 20.19 -0.17 7.03
C ARG A 72 19.16 0.27 8.06
N PHE A 73 19.16 1.56 8.38
CA PHE A 73 18.16 2.14 9.28
C PHE A 73 16.74 1.99 8.69
N ILE A 74 16.56 2.34 7.41
CA ILE A 74 15.26 2.21 6.74
C ILE A 74 14.83 0.74 6.61
N GLU A 75 15.74 -0.17 6.25
CA GLU A 75 15.47 -1.62 6.20
C GLU A 75 14.98 -2.13 7.56
N THR A 76 15.55 -1.63 8.66
CA THR A 76 15.10 -1.96 10.02
C THR A 76 13.67 -1.50 10.26
N LEU A 77 13.34 -0.25 9.88
CA LEU A 77 11.97 0.27 10.00
C LEU A 77 10.98 -0.55 9.16
N ILE A 78 11.33 -0.85 7.91
CA ILE A 78 10.52 -1.65 7.00
C ILE A 78 10.27 -3.05 7.57
N ASN A 79 11.31 -3.70 8.11
CA ASN A 79 11.19 -5.03 8.70
C ASN A 79 10.31 -5.01 9.94
N ASN A 80 10.47 -4.01 10.81
CA ASN A 80 9.63 -3.85 11.99
C ASN A 80 8.16 -3.69 11.61
N LEU A 81 7.85 -2.78 10.67
CA LEU A 81 6.47 -2.57 10.22
C LEU A 81 5.90 -3.81 9.50
N THR A 82 6.74 -4.55 8.75
CA THR A 82 6.33 -5.84 8.16
C THR A 82 5.93 -6.86 9.22
N ILE A 83 6.68 -6.95 10.33
CA ILE A 83 6.37 -7.85 11.46
C ILE A 83 5.15 -7.36 12.24
N HIS A 84 4.97 -6.05 12.38
CA HIS A 84 3.83 -5.46 13.08
C HIS A 84 2.54 -5.69 12.30
N THR A 85 2.57 -5.50 10.98
CA THR A 85 1.41 -5.70 10.08
C THR A 85 1.01 -7.16 9.92
N SER A 86 1.96 -8.11 9.98
CA SER A 86 1.63 -9.54 9.89
C SER A 86 0.84 -10.06 11.09
N LYS A 87 0.77 -9.30 12.18
CA LYS A 87 -0.01 -9.61 13.39
C LYS A 87 -1.43 -9.05 13.34
N LEU A 88 -1.78 -8.25 12.33
CA LEU A 88 -3.13 -7.72 12.16
C LEU A 88 -4.12 -8.85 11.85
N SER A 89 -5.39 -8.60 12.18
CA SER A 89 -6.46 -9.59 12.02
C SER A 89 -6.76 -9.84 10.54
N LYS A 90 -7.37 -10.99 10.22
CA LYS A 90 -7.81 -11.28 8.84
C LYS A 90 -8.88 -10.32 8.33
N GLU A 91 -9.55 -9.60 9.22
CA GLU A 91 -10.56 -8.58 8.87
C GLU A 91 -9.89 -7.33 8.25
N ASP A 92 -8.59 -7.13 8.50
CA ASP A 92 -7.79 -6.01 7.98
C ASP A 92 -6.94 -6.40 6.76
N ASN A 93 -7.25 -7.53 6.11
CA ASN A 93 -6.42 -8.14 5.08
C ASN A 93 -6.07 -7.18 3.92
N ASP A 94 -7.01 -6.36 3.48
CA ASP A 94 -6.77 -5.40 2.39
C ASP A 94 -5.74 -4.33 2.77
N ILE A 95 -5.75 -3.90 4.04
CA ILE A 95 -4.82 -2.90 4.57
C ILE A 95 -3.44 -3.53 4.78
N ILE A 96 -3.38 -4.78 5.25
CA ILE A 96 -2.13 -5.54 5.34
C ILE A 96 -1.49 -5.66 3.94
N LEU A 97 -2.27 -6.07 2.94
CA LEU A 97 -1.79 -6.23 1.57
C LEU A 97 -1.33 -4.90 0.98
N ALA A 98 -2.07 -3.82 1.21
CA ALA A 98 -1.68 -2.48 0.77
C ALA A 98 -0.34 -2.05 1.41
N MET A 99 -0.19 -2.21 2.73
CA MET A 99 1.05 -1.88 3.43
C MET A 99 2.23 -2.72 2.94
N GLN A 100 2.05 -4.03 2.77
CA GLN A 100 3.11 -4.90 2.24
C GLN A 100 3.52 -4.50 0.82
N SER A 101 2.56 -4.14 -0.03
CA SER A 101 2.85 -3.64 -1.38
C SER A 101 3.69 -2.35 -1.33
N ILE A 102 3.30 -1.38 -0.49
CA ILE A 102 4.05 -0.12 -0.30
C ILE A 102 5.48 -0.40 0.19
N LEU A 103 5.64 -1.26 1.20
CA LEU A 103 6.95 -1.61 1.74
C LEU A 103 7.83 -2.33 0.71
N ASN A 104 7.24 -3.12 -0.18
CA ASN A 104 7.97 -3.77 -1.26
C ASN A 104 8.47 -2.76 -2.31
N TYR A 105 7.69 -1.73 -2.64
CA TYR A 105 8.18 -0.64 -3.49
C TYR A 105 9.40 0.06 -2.88
N TYR A 106 9.41 0.29 -1.57
CA TYR A 106 10.57 0.86 -0.88
C TYR A 106 11.78 -0.05 -0.89
N LYS A 107 11.59 -1.37 -0.70
CA LYS A 107 12.68 -2.36 -0.85
C LYS A 107 13.27 -2.34 -2.26
N ILE A 108 12.43 -2.30 -3.29
CA ILE A 108 12.89 -2.22 -4.70
C ILE A 108 13.68 -0.93 -4.92
N SER A 109 13.19 0.20 -4.41
CA SER A 109 13.93 1.47 -4.48
C SER A 109 15.31 1.36 -3.83
N ILE A 110 15.41 0.78 -2.63
CA ILE A 110 16.69 0.56 -1.93
C ILE A 110 17.63 -0.33 -2.74
N ILE A 111 17.13 -1.43 -3.31
CA ILE A 111 17.94 -2.33 -4.16
C ILE A 111 18.53 -1.55 -5.33
N ASN A 112 17.72 -0.77 -6.02
CA ASN A 112 18.18 0.04 -7.15
C ASN A 112 19.19 1.13 -6.73
N ILE A 113 19.03 1.75 -5.56
CA ILE A 113 20.03 2.68 -4.99
C ILE A 113 21.37 1.98 -4.76
N ARG A 114 21.37 0.77 -4.19
CA ARG A 114 22.62 0.01 -3.98
C ARG A 114 23.33 -0.24 -5.31
N VAL A 115 22.60 -0.69 -6.32
CA VAL A 115 23.17 -0.94 -7.66
C VAL A 115 23.69 0.35 -8.29
N TYR A 116 22.98 1.47 -8.16
CA TYR A 116 23.45 2.76 -8.63
C TYR A 116 24.75 3.18 -7.96
N ILE A 117 24.87 3.06 -6.64
CA ILE A 117 26.09 3.43 -5.90
C ILE A 117 27.27 2.55 -6.30
N GLU A 118 27.03 1.25 -6.47
CA GLU A 118 28.08 0.28 -6.82
C GLU A 118 28.56 0.41 -8.27
N LYS A 119 27.64 0.67 -9.21
CA LYS A 119 27.91 0.60 -10.65
C LYS A 119 27.89 1.95 -11.36
N ASN A 120 27.51 3.02 -10.65
CA ASN A 120 27.23 4.34 -11.21
C ASN A 120 26.22 4.29 -12.38
N ASP A 121 25.25 3.38 -12.29
CA ASP A 121 24.23 3.13 -13.31
C ASP A 121 23.04 4.09 -13.14
N SER A 122 22.97 5.12 -13.99
CA SER A 122 21.92 6.14 -13.93
C SER A 122 20.51 5.58 -14.15
N ASP A 123 20.36 4.49 -14.88
CA ASP A 123 19.04 3.88 -15.10
C ASP A 123 18.50 3.30 -13.79
N ARG A 124 19.40 2.77 -12.95
CA ARG A 124 19.05 2.29 -11.61
C ARG A 124 18.64 3.43 -10.68
N LEU A 125 19.26 4.60 -10.81
CA LEU A 125 18.78 5.77 -10.07
C LEU A 125 17.36 6.16 -10.47
N ILE A 126 17.06 6.15 -11.78
CA ILE A 126 15.71 6.44 -12.30
C ILE A 126 14.71 5.39 -11.80
N ASP A 127 15.03 4.10 -11.89
CA ASP A 127 14.20 2.99 -11.40
C ASP A 127 13.93 3.11 -9.89
N SER A 128 14.93 3.55 -9.12
CA SER A 128 14.76 3.83 -7.69
C SER A 128 13.75 4.94 -7.45
N ILE A 129 13.91 6.08 -8.12
CA ILE A 129 13.00 7.23 -7.97
C ILE A 129 11.57 6.84 -8.36
N ALA A 130 11.41 6.09 -9.45
CA ALA A 130 10.10 5.59 -9.88
C ALA A 130 9.46 4.67 -8.83
N SER A 131 10.23 3.70 -8.30
CA SER A 131 9.76 2.77 -7.26
C SER A 131 9.38 3.50 -5.97
N PHE A 132 10.21 4.44 -5.52
CA PHE A 132 9.91 5.31 -4.38
C PHE A 132 8.61 6.10 -4.61
N SER A 133 8.45 6.71 -5.79
CA SER A 133 7.27 7.53 -6.11
C SER A 133 5.98 6.71 -6.07
N LEU A 134 6.02 5.47 -6.58
CA LEU A 134 4.89 4.53 -6.51
C LEU A 134 4.55 4.19 -5.06
N GLY A 135 5.56 3.86 -4.24
CA GLY A 135 5.38 3.61 -2.81
C GLY A 135 4.79 4.80 -2.07
N TYR A 136 5.35 6.00 -2.26
CA TYR A 136 4.93 7.23 -1.60
C TYR A 136 3.49 7.63 -1.95
N ASN A 137 3.13 7.58 -3.24
CA ASN A 137 1.77 7.91 -3.68
C ASN A 137 0.74 6.89 -3.18
N SER A 138 1.12 5.60 -3.14
CA SER A 138 0.27 4.54 -2.59
C SER A 138 0.09 4.72 -1.08
N SER A 139 1.16 5.06 -0.37
CA SER A 139 1.15 5.40 1.07
C SER A 139 0.22 6.58 1.37
N SER A 140 0.36 7.67 0.61
CA SER A 140 -0.52 8.84 0.70
C SER A 140 -1.98 8.49 0.45
N THR A 141 -2.26 7.65 -0.55
CA THR A 141 -3.61 7.17 -0.86
C THR A 141 -4.20 6.34 0.28
N LEU A 142 -3.43 5.41 0.84
CA LEU A 142 -3.85 4.59 1.98
C LEU A 142 -4.18 5.45 3.20
N ARG A 143 -3.35 6.46 3.50
CA ARG A 143 -3.62 7.45 4.55
C ARG A 143 -4.92 8.19 4.33
N ASN A 144 -5.19 8.61 3.11
CA ASN A 144 -6.43 9.31 2.79
C ASN A 144 -7.66 8.41 2.94
N ILE A 145 -7.58 7.14 2.54
CA ILE A 145 -8.68 6.18 2.68
C ILE A 145 -8.98 5.94 4.17
N ILE A 146 -7.95 5.63 4.97
CA ILE A 146 -8.10 5.37 6.41
C ILE A 146 -8.51 6.65 7.17
N GLY A 147 -7.97 7.80 6.79
CA GLY A 147 -8.29 9.09 7.39
C GLY A 147 -9.73 9.55 7.11
N LYS A 148 -10.24 9.30 5.90
CA LYS A 148 -11.63 9.60 5.53
C LYS A 148 -12.63 8.63 6.16
N ALA A 149 -12.25 7.38 6.43
CA ALA A 149 -13.09 6.41 7.11
C ALA A 149 -13.41 6.77 8.59
N LYS A 150 -12.76 7.81 9.15
CA LYS A 150 -13.02 8.33 10.51
C LYS A 150 -14.06 9.47 10.57
N GLN A 151 -14.56 9.97 9.44
CA GLN A 151 -15.59 11.02 9.35
C GLN A 151 -16.94 10.41 9.00
#